data_AF-A0A836HJK5-F1
#
_entry.id   AF-A0A836HJK5-F1
#
_cell.length_a   1.000
_cell.length_b   1.000
_cell.length_c   1.000
_cell.angle_alpha   90.00
_cell.angle_beta   90.00
_cell.angle_gamma   90.00
#
_symmetry.space_group_name_H-M   'P 1'
#
loop_
_entity.id
_entity.type
_entity.pdbx_description
1 polymer ?
#
loop_
_entity_poly.entity_id
_entity_poly.type
_entity_poly.pdbx_seq_one_letter_code
_entity_poly.pdbx_strand_id
1 'polypeptide(L)'
;MSSDIAGDASTARCSDSLSVSVGNTSSSGPSSTPPVTVSFVTSEREFAAIFVRGVSAPRASGSGGDGATGHGRGEDAFLLCYEHPGDGVTADSILQFQKSVTTAAQQYGARLRLYIWDCTSCSFGDARTQLGKSRGHPLLLIIFEGIIADTFRDMPLAEMSAEEVPRVCRRLASFQSSAKPARIVASGACGTPVSSIATATPLANSSGDASSQQEGVEQHLLVDVAKMVAMGRRLMAERKPFYAEKFFAKALLTLDAVAADVDRLVASREDYDGSVALCLAWAGLAQLVQGKQAVENAYLERLGRQVTLQPFRDKPLSEAHRAMTTWRLMQNAPRPWNEMRDSEAKLRAALSSNPHDTIDRSLLVITLFLKGDLERAMTEALKLHVSGDAFGRAALKHLSCFLGEGHELVHRLRNPAWTGPL
;
A
#
# COMPACT_ATOMS: atom_id res chain seq x y z
N MET A 1 4.30 73.91 -9.73
CA MET A 1 2.91 74.00 -9.25
C MET A 1 2.61 72.61 -8.68
N SER A 2 2.98 72.36 -7.42
CA SER A 2 2.05 72.40 -6.25
C SER A 2 0.84 71.50 -6.52
N SER A 3 0.56 70.43 -5.77
CA SER A 3 0.94 70.09 -4.39
C SER A 3 0.53 68.64 -4.09
N ASP A 4 1.21 68.04 -3.11
CA ASP A 4 0.92 66.78 -2.44
C ASP A 4 -0.53 66.63 -1.93
N ILE A 5 -0.95 65.39 -1.67
CA ILE A 5 -1.47 64.94 -0.36
C ILE A 5 -1.41 63.40 -0.30
N ALA A 6 -0.72 62.92 0.74
CA ALA A 6 -0.72 61.54 1.21
C ALA A 6 -1.86 61.29 2.21
N GLY A 7 -2.24 60.02 2.38
CA GLY A 7 -3.04 59.52 3.50
C GLY A 7 -4.03 58.45 3.06
N ASP A 8 -4.38 57.45 3.84
CA ASP A 8 -3.84 56.86 5.06
C ASP A 8 -4.55 55.49 5.17
N ALA A 9 -3.96 54.55 5.90
CA ALA A 9 -4.53 53.23 6.10
C ALA A 9 -5.74 53.28 7.04
N SER A 10 -6.83 52.56 6.74
CA SER A 10 -7.64 51.87 7.76
C SER A 10 -8.67 50.90 7.18
N THR A 11 -8.53 49.67 7.67
CA THR A 11 -9.55 48.64 7.94
C THR A 11 -11.00 49.12 8.05
N ALA A 12 -11.90 48.48 7.30
CA ALA A 12 -13.28 48.29 7.71
C ALA A 12 -13.80 46.92 7.22
N ARG A 13 -14.06 46.05 8.18
CA ARG A 13 -14.91 44.85 8.04
C ARG A 13 -16.34 45.31 7.75
N CYS A 14 -17.01 44.65 6.80
CA CYS A 14 -18.45 44.42 6.88
C CYS A 14 -18.76 43.08 6.25
N SER A 15 -19.00 42.12 7.13
CA SER A 15 -19.68 40.85 6.87
C SER A 15 -21.14 41.16 6.55
N ASP A 16 -21.69 40.59 5.47
CA ASP A 16 -23.13 40.40 5.35
C ASP A 16 -23.42 38.92 5.10
N SER A 17 -23.82 38.30 6.20
CA SER A 17 -24.36 36.97 6.33
C SER A 17 -25.82 36.94 5.88
N LEU A 18 -26.13 36.21 4.81
CA LEU A 18 -27.50 35.79 4.53
C LEU A 18 -27.76 34.44 5.21
N SER A 19 -28.20 34.51 6.47
CA SER A 19 -28.82 33.39 7.19
C SER A 19 -30.31 33.35 6.88
N VAL A 20 -30.75 32.37 6.10
CA VAL A 20 -32.17 32.00 5.99
C VAL A 20 -32.41 30.80 6.91
N SER A 21 -33.01 31.07 8.07
CA SER A 21 -33.49 30.08 9.03
C SER A 21 -34.90 29.64 8.65
N VAL A 22 -35.05 28.41 8.17
CA VAL A 22 -36.33 27.71 8.15
C VAL A 22 -36.33 26.77 9.35
N GLY A 23 -37.07 27.16 10.39
CA GLY A 23 -37.28 26.34 11.57
C GLY A 23 -38.11 25.11 11.24
N ASN A 24 -37.69 23.95 11.74
CA ASN A 24 -38.53 22.77 11.78
C ASN A 24 -38.61 22.20 13.19
N THR A 25 -39.85 21.97 13.56
CA THR A 25 -40.38 21.31 14.76
C THR A 25 -39.70 19.99 15.07
N SER A 26 -39.45 19.80 16.36
CA SER A 26 -38.94 18.60 17.01
C SER A 26 -39.80 17.36 16.75
N SER A 27 -39.20 16.34 16.14
CA SER A 27 -39.63 14.95 16.28
C SER A 27 -38.40 14.08 16.55
N SER A 28 -38.39 13.47 17.72
CA SER A 28 -37.44 12.47 18.19
C SER A 28 -37.32 11.29 17.21
N GLY A 29 -36.13 11.09 16.64
CA GLY A 29 -35.76 9.98 15.78
C GLY A 29 -34.27 9.62 15.96
N PRO A 30 -33.84 8.40 15.62
CA PRO A 30 -32.58 7.81 16.09
C PRO A 30 -31.38 8.56 15.54
N SER A 31 -30.34 8.74 16.36
CA SER A 31 -29.10 9.44 15.99
C SER A 31 -28.40 8.74 14.81
N SER A 32 -28.64 9.19 13.58
CA SER A 32 -27.86 8.83 12.41
C SER A 32 -26.92 9.97 12.06
N THR A 33 -25.62 9.76 12.26
CA THR A 33 -24.58 10.63 11.70
C THR A 33 -24.73 10.66 10.17
N PRO A 34 -24.67 11.83 9.51
CA PRO A 34 -24.79 11.92 8.06
C PRO A 34 -23.67 11.14 7.37
N PRO A 35 -23.95 10.46 6.24
CA PRO A 35 -22.97 9.60 5.56
C PRO A 35 -21.82 10.38 4.92
N VAL A 36 -22.00 11.69 4.65
CA VAL A 36 -20.96 12.57 4.13
C VAL A 36 -20.92 13.87 4.92
N THR A 37 -19.72 14.26 5.36
CA THR A 37 -19.45 15.60 5.90
C THR A 37 -18.63 16.39 4.88
N VAL A 38 -19.13 17.55 4.41
CA VAL A 38 -18.45 18.40 3.44
C VAL A 38 -17.73 19.55 4.15
N SER A 39 -16.50 19.87 3.76
CA SER A 39 -15.71 20.97 4.32
C SER A 39 -14.89 21.67 3.24
N PHE A 40 -14.81 22.99 3.30
CA PHE A 40 -13.99 23.78 2.39
C PHE A 40 -12.64 24.08 3.03
N VAL A 41 -11.57 23.92 2.28
CA VAL A 41 -10.21 24.20 2.72
C VAL A 41 -9.87 25.63 2.33
N THR A 42 -9.74 26.50 3.33
CA THR A 42 -9.51 27.93 3.17
C THR A 42 -8.15 28.39 3.69
N SER A 43 -7.44 27.53 4.43
CA SER A 43 -6.12 27.83 4.98
C SER A 43 -5.16 26.63 4.91
N GLU A 44 -3.86 26.89 4.96
CA GLU A 44 -2.82 25.85 5.01
C GLU A 44 -2.95 24.94 6.24
N ARG A 45 -3.44 25.49 7.35
CA ARG A 45 -3.67 24.73 8.58
C ARG A 45 -4.80 23.71 8.40
N GLU A 46 -5.87 24.10 7.70
CA GLU A 46 -6.97 23.18 7.36
C GLU A 46 -6.50 22.13 6.36
N PHE A 47 -5.69 22.51 5.37
CA PHE A 47 -5.09 21.56 4.42
C PHE A 47 -4.22 20.52 5.14
N ALA A 48 -3.34 20.96 6.05
CA ALA A 48 -2.50 20.06 6.83
C ALA A 48 -3.33 19.12 7.72
N ALA A 49 -4.41 19.62 8.32
CA ALA A 49 -5.29 18.84 9.20
C ALA A 49 -5.95 17.63 8.51
N ILE A 50 -6.07 17.65 7.17
CA ILE A 50 -6.59 16.52 6.39
C ILE A 50 -5.69 15.29 6.51
N PHE A 51 -4.38 15.49 6.68
CA PHE A 51 -3.38 14.42 6.71
C PHE A 51 -2.93 14.05 8.12
N VAL A 52 -3.39 14.75 9.16
CA VAL A 52 -3.03 14.47 10.56
C VAL A 52 -3.98 13.41 11.12
N ARG A 53 -3.44 12.23 11.44
CA ARG A 53 -4.18 11.14 12.10
C ARG A 53 -4.61 11.62 13.50
N GLY A 54 -5.89 11.45 13.80
CA GLY A 54 -6.58 12.07 14.95
C GLY A 54 -5.77 12.17 16.25
N VAL A 55 -5.21 13.35 16.51
CA VAL A 55 -5.14 13.87 17.87
C VAL A 55 -6.45 14.60 18.07
N SER A 56 -7.32 14.03 18.89
CA SER A 56 -8.56 14.64 19.32
C SER A 56 -8.34 16.13 19.61
N ALA A 57 -9.16 16.99 19.01
CA ALA A 57 -9.25 18.39 19.40
C ALA A 57 -9.41 18.48 20.94
N PRO A 58 -8.84 19.49 21.62
CA PRO A 58 -8.96 19.62 23.05
C PRO A 58 -10.43 19.86 23.39
N ARG A 59 -11.09 18.85 23.95
CA ARG A 59 -12.45 18.99 24.48
C ARG A 59 -12.40 19.88 25.71
N ALA A 60 -13.12 20.99 25.63
CA ALA A 60 -13.49 21.79 26.79
C ALA A 60 -14.19 20.91 27.84
N SER A 61 -13.88 21.17 29.10
CA SER A 61 -14.35 20.48 30.29
C SER A 61 -15.87 20.31 30.34
N GLY A 62 -16.33 19.08 30.51
CA GLY A 62 -17.72 18.76 30.82
C GLY A 62 -17.85 17.31 31.29
N SER A 63 -18.05 17.14 32.59
CA SER A 63 -18.21 15.90 33.34
C SER A 63 -19.38 15.03 32.87
N GLY A 64 -19.20 13.70 32.84
CA GLY A 64 -20.29 12.72 32.76
C GLY A 64 -19.88 11.43 32.06
N GLY A 65 -19.89 10.31 32.78
CA GLY A 65 -19.35 9.02 32.35
C GLY A 65 -20.29 8.09 31.57
N ASP A 66 -19.66 6.97 31.21
CA ASP A 66 -20.15 5.67 30.75
C ASP A 66 -20.61 5.43 29.31
N GLY A 67 -19.88 4.48 28.69
CA GLY A 67 -20.48 3.34 27.99
C GLY A 67 -20.68 3.45 26.49
N ALA A 68 -19.67 3.05 25.70
CA ALA A 68 -19.78 2.13 24.56
C ALA A 68 -18.59 2.26 23.60
N THR A 69 -18.04 1.10 23.25
CA THR A 69 -17.00 0.86 22.25
C THR A 69 -17.30 1.51 20.90
N GLY A 70 -16.58 2.59 20.60
CA GLY A 70 -16.45 3.15 19.27
C GLY A 70 -15.04 3.68 19.11
N HIS A 71 -14.08 2.79 18.82
CA HIS A 71 -12.75 3.24 18.42
C HIS A 71 -12.89 4.22 17.25
N GLY A 72 -12.49 5.46 17.48
CA GLY A 72 -12.42 6.51 16.46
C GLY A 72 -11.42 6.10 15.38
N ARG A 73 -11.90 5.32 14.41
CA ARG A 73 -11.23 5.18 13.11
C ARG A 73 -11.26 6.57 12.48
N GLY A 74 -10.11 7.06 12.03
CA GLY A 74 -10.06 8.26 11.20
C GLY A 74 -10.97 8.05 10.00
N GLU A 75 -11.91 8.95 9.78
CA GLU A 75 -12.86 8.85 8.66
C GLU A 75 -12.10 9.00 7.34
N ASP A 76 -12.42 8.14 6.38
CA ASP A 76 -11.86 8.21 5.03
C ASP A 76 -12.29 9.52 4.36
N ALA A 77 -11.40 10.12 3.58
CA ALA A 77 -11.64 11.45 3.02
C ALA A 77 -11.40 11.50 1.51
N PHE A 78 -12.24 12.25 0.81
CA PHE A 78 -11.99 12.74 -0.53
C PHE A 78 -11.49 14.17 -0.45
N LEU A 79 -10.48 14.51 -1.24
CA LEU A 79 -10.02 15.89 -1.39
C LEU A 79 -10.05 16.26 -2.87
N LEU A 80 -10.99 17.14 -3.23
CA LEU A 80 -11.08 17.73 -4.57
C LEU A 80 -10.24 19.01 -4.61
N CYS A 81 -9.21 19.02 -5.46
CA CYS A 81 -8.33 20.17 -5.70
C CYS A 81 -8.66 20.77 -7.07
N TYR A 82 -9.07 22.03 -7.12
CA TYR A 82 -9.38 22.72 -8.38
C TYR A 82 -8.84 24.15 -8.40
N GLU A 83 -8.68 24.73 -9.58
CA GLU A 83 -8.31 26.13 -9.81
C GLU A 83 -9.46 26.83 -10.54
N HIS A 84 -10.00 27.88 -9.96
CA HIS A 84 -10.97 28.74 -10.63
C HIS A 84 -10.27 29.97 -11.24
N PRO A 85 -10.52 30.34 -12.52
CA PRO A 85 -11.37 29.69 -13.53
C PRO A 85 -10.63 28.62 -14.35
N GLY A 86 -9.36 28.33 -14.05
CA GLY A 86 -8.46 27.54 -14.89
C GLY A 86 -8.93 26.12 -15.24
N ASP A 87 -9.61 25.43 -14.32
CA ASP A 87 -10.01 24.02 -14.48
C ASP A 87 -11.44 23.85 -15.04
N GLY A 88 -12.09 24.92 -15.51
CA GLY A 88 -13.48 24.85 -15.99
C GLY A 88 -14.50 24.49 -14.90
N VAL A 89 -14.12 24.63 -13.62
CA VAL A 89 -14.97 24.36 -12.47
C VAL A 89 -15.77 25.62 -12.10
N THR A 90 -17.10 25.49 -12.05
CA THR A 90 -18.05 26.53 -11.65
C THR A 90 -18.65 26.19 -10.29
N ALA A 91 -19.28 27.17 -9.63
CA ALA A 91 -19.99 26.92 -8.38
C ALA A 91 -21.06 25.83 -8.55
N ASP A 92 -21.76 25.82 -9.69
CA ASP A 92 -22.76 24.81 -10.02
C ASP A 92 -22.15 23.41 -10.19
N SER A 93 -20.98 23.28 -10.80
CA SER A 93 -20.34 21.98 -10.98
C SER A 93 -19.79 21.42 -9.66
N ILE A 94 -19.35 22.28 -8.73
CA ILE A 94 -19.01 21.88 -7.36
C ILE A 94 -20.24 21.38 -6.61
N LEU A 95 -21.38 22.08 -6.71
CA LEU A 95 -22.63 21.65 -6.09
C LEU A 95 -23.14 20.32 -6.66
N GLN A 96 -23.02 20.13 -7.98
CA GLN A 96 -23.35 18.86 -8.62
C GLN A 96 -22.41 17.74 -8.16
N PHE A 97 -21.12 18.00 -8.03
CA PHE A 97 -20.15 17.04 -7.51
C PHE A 97 -20.46 16.64 -6.06
N GLN A 98 -20.75 17.61 -5.18
CA GLN A 98 -21.17 17.35 -3.80
C GLN A 98 -22.42 16.48 -3.73
N LYS A 99 -23.43 16.80 -4.56
CA LYS A 99 -24.65 16.00 -4.67
C LYS A 99 -24.33 14.58 -5.13
N SER A 100 -23.50 14.41 -6.16
CA SER A 100 -23.09 13.09 -6.65
C SER A 100 -22.40 12.27 -5.56
N VAL A 101 -21.42 12.84 -4.86
CA VAL A 101 -20.71 12.17 -3.75
C VAL A 101 -21.68 11.80 -2.63
N THR A 102 -22.59 12.70 -2.26
CA THR A 102 -23.57 12.48 -1.19
C THR A 102 -24.56 11.38 -1.59
N THR A 103 -25.10 11.42 -2.80
CA THR A 103 -26.03 10.42 -3.33
C THR A 103 -25.35 9.05 -3.46
N ALA A 104 -24.12 9.00 -3.98
CA ALA A 104 -23.37 7.75 -4.09
C ALA A 104 -23.04 7.17 -2.71
N ALA A 105 -22.58 7.98 -1.76
CA ALA A 105 -22.29 7.54 -0.41
C ALA A 105 -23.55 7.05 0.32
N GLN A 106 -24.70 7.73 0.15
CA GLN A 106 -25.99 7.28 0.67
C GLN A 106 -26.44 5.96 0.03
N GLN A 107 -26.37 5.87 -1.30
CA GLN A 107 -26.78 4.70 -2.07
C GLN A 107 -26.01 3.44 -1.67
N TYR A 108 -24.70 3.58 -1.44
CA TYR A 108 -23.84 2.44 -1.10
C TYR A 108 -23.61 2.28 0.41
N GLY A 109 -24.04 3.22 1.25
CA GLY A 109 -23.80 3.19 2.70
C GLY A 109 -22.35 3.51 3.10
N ALA A 110 -21.63 4.25 2.28
CA ALA A 110 -20.26 4.68 2.57
C ALA A 110 -20.26 5.90 3.54
N ARG A 111 -19.31 5.92 4.46
CA ARG A 111 -19.03 7.01 5.39
C ARG A 111 -17.73 7.70 4.97
N LEU A 112 -17.79 8.96 4.56
CA LEU A 112 -16.59 9.70 4.16
C LEU A 112 -16.69 11.20 4.44
N ARG A 113 -15.54 11.86 4.51
CA ARG A 113 -15.45 13.32 4.48
C ARG A 113 -15.13 13.81 3.07
N LEU A 114 -15.74 14.89 2.62
CA LEU A 114 -15.41 15.54 1.38
C LEU A 114 -14.78 16.90 1.67
N TYR A 115 -13.50 17.04 1.38
CA TYR A 115 -12.78 18.30 1.38
C TYR A 115 -12.75 18.90 -0.03
N ILE A 116 -13.02 20.19 -0.12
CA ILE A 116 -13.03 20.92 -1.39
C ILE A 116 -12.05 22.08 -1.25
N TRP A 117 -11.08 22.14 -2.14
CA TRP A 117 -9.97 23.05 -2.04
C TRP A 117 -9.73 23.79 -3.36
N ASP A 118 -9.97 25.10 -3.32
CA ASP A 118 -9.55 26.02 -4.38
C ASP A 118 -8.06 26.34 -4.17
N CYS A 119 -7.21 25.84 -5.07
CA CYS A 119 -5.76 25.99 -4.99
C CYS A 119 -5.22 27.15 -5.88
N THR A 120 -6.05 28.15 -6.18
CA THR A 120 -5.64 29.37 -6.90
C THR A 120 -4.59 30.19 -6.17
N SER A 121 -4.58 30.17 -4.83
CA SER A 121 -3.61 30.92 -4.03
C SER A 121 -2.17 30.46 -4.27
N CYS A 122 -1.26 31.42 -4.43
CA CYS A 122 0.18 31.18 -4.61
C CYS A 122 0.83 30.50 -3.40
N SER A 123 0.24 30.63 -2.21
CA SER A 123 0.73 30.02 -0.97
C SER A 123 0.79 28.49 -1.03
N PHE A 124 0.03 27.88 -1.95
CA PHE A 124 0.00 26.44 -2.16
C PHE A 124 0.76 25.98 -3.42
N GLY A 125 1.64 26.82 -3.97
CA GLY A 125 2.45 26.50 -5.14
C GLY A 125 3.15 25.15 -5.03
N ASP A 126 3.87 24.94 -3.91
CA ASP A 126 4.62 23.73 -3.65
C ASP A 126 3.72 22.50 -3.49
N ALA A 127 2.58 22.63 -2.80
CA ALA A 127 1.62 21.56 -2.62
C ALA A 127 1.03 21.10 -3.97
N ARG A 128 0.72 22.02 -4.89
CA ARG A 128 0.24 21.68 -6.24
C ARG A 128 1.28 20.92 -7.04
N THR A 129 2.54 21.35 -7.01
CA THR A 129 3.64 20.69 -7.70
C THR A 129 3.87 19.29 -7.15
N GLN A 130 3.84 19.12 -5.82
CA GLN A 130 4.01 17.81 -5.19
C GLN A 130 2.84 16.85 -5.49
N LEU A 131 1.61 17.35 -5.50
CA LEU A 131 0.43 16.57 -5.87
C LEU A 131 0.38 16.25 -7.37
N GLY A 132 1.20 16.93 -8.18
CA GLY A 132 1.24 16.78 -9.63
C GLY A 132 -0.06 17.18 -10.29
N LYS A 133 -0.66 18.28 -9.82
CA LYS A 133 -1.88 18.87 -10.38
C LYS A 133 -1.56 19.53 -11.73
N SER A 134 -2.17 19.04 -12.80
CA SER A 134 -2.13 19.64 -14.14
C SER A 134 -3.02 20.90 -14.20
N ARG A 135 -2.59 21.94 -14.94
CA ARG A 135 -3.46 23.09 -15.22
C ARG A 135 -4.61 22.63 -16.13
N GLY A 136 -5.82 23.12 -15.86
CA GLY A 136 -6.99 22.84 -16.70
C GLY A 136 -7.80 21.62 -16.29
N HIS A 137 -7.36 20.87 -15.28
CA HIS A 137 -8.02 19.65 -14.85
C HIS A 137 -8.10 19.58 -13.31
N PRO A 138 -9.28 19.30 -12.74
CA PRO A 138 -9.40 19.07 -11.31
C PRO A 138 -8.70 17.75 -10.92
N LEU A 139 -8.20 17.70 -9.69
CA LEU A 139 -7.54 16.53 -9.10
C LEU A 139 -8.36 16.03 -7.92
N LEU A 140 -8.74 14.76 -7.92
CA LEU A 140 -9.40 14.13 -6.79
C LEU A 140 -8.45 13.15 -6.11
N LEU A 141 -8.28 13.32 -4.81
CA LEU A 141 -7.45 12.47 -3.97
C LEU A 141 -8.34 11.64 -3.06
N ILE A 142 -8.06 10.33 -2.98
CA ILE A 142 -8.60 9.46 -1.94
C ILE A 142 -7.58 9.44 -0.81
N ILE A 143 -8.00 9.83 0.38
CA ILE A 143 -7.17 9.88 1.59
C ILE A 143 -7.69 8.84 2.56
N PHE A 144 -6.83 7.89 2.90
CA PHE A 144 -7.09 6.82 3.85
C PHE A 144 -6.12 6.96 5.01
N GLU A 145 -6.65 7.09 6.23
CA GLU A 145 -5.86 7.27 7.46
C GLU A 145 -4.82 8.41 7.40
N GLY A 146 -5.12 9.49 6.67
CA GLY A 146 -4.23 10.64 6.50
C GLY A 146 -3.15 10.45 5.43
N ILE A 147 -3.22 9.38 4.62
CA ILE A 147 -2.29 9.13 3.51
C ILE A 147 -3.07 9.09 2.20
N ILE A 148 -2.49 9.65 1.13
CA ILE A 148 -3.07 9.57 -0.22
C ILE A 148 -3.02 8.10 -0.70
N ALA A 149 -4.19 7.48 -0.80
CA ALA A 149 -4.36 6.11 -1.24
C ALA A 149 -4.50 5.99 -2.76
N ASP A 150 -5.12 6.99 -3.40
CA ASP A 150 -5.30 7.04 -4.86
C ASP A 150 -5.48 8.48 -5.35
N THR A 151 -5.25 8.70 -6.65
CA THR A 151 -5.42 10.02 -7.30
C THR A 151 -6.04 9.89 -8.68
N PHE A 152 -7.11 10.65 -8.94
CA PHE A 152 -7.69 10.80 -10.28
C PHE A 152 -7.22 12.11 -10.90
N ARG A 153 -6.49 11.99 -12.01
CA ARG A 153 -5.85 13.10 -12.73
C ARG A 153 -6.41 13.22 -14.13
N ASP A 154 -6.21 14.38 -14.73
CA ASP A 154 -6.43 14.64 -16.16
C ASP A 154 -7.86 14.30 -16.64
N MET A 155 -8.86 14.48 -15.77
CA MET A 155 -10.27 14.17 -16.04
C MET A 155 -11.17 15.36 -15.63
N PRO A 156 -12.17 15.74 -16.45
CA PRO A 156 -13.15 16.75 -16.08
C PRO A 156 -13.99 16.36 -14.87
N LEU A 157 -14.45 17.36 -14.09
CA LEU A 157 -15.24 17.13 -12.88
C LEU A 157 -16.53 16.33 -13.12
N ALA A 158 -17.17 16.56 -14.28
CA ALA A 158 -18.41 15.88 -14.65
C ALA A 158 -18.22 14.36 -14.83
N GLU A 159 -17.18 13.97 -15.56
CA GLU A 159 -16.82 12.56 -15.81
C GLU A 159 -16.43 11.85 -14.50
N MET A 160 -15.60 12.50 -13.69
CA MET A 160 -15.19 12.02 -12.38
C MET A 160 -16.38 11.80 -11.44
N SER A 161 -17.37 12.70 -11.48
CA SER A 161 -18.59 12.60 -10.68
C SER A 161 -19.52 11.47 -11.12
N ALA A 162 -19.51 11.11 -12.40
CA ALA A 162 -20.42 10.11 -12.98
C ALA A 162 -19.84 8.68 -12.89
N GLU A 163 -18.54 8.52 -13.13
CA GLU A 163 -17.93 7.19 -13.26
C GLU A 163 -17.16 6.76 -12.01
N GLU A 164 -16.27 7.62 -11.51
CA GLU A 164 -15.33 7.23 -10.45
C GLU A 164 -15.92 7.40 -9.05
N VAL A 165 -16.65 8.49 -8.78
CA VAL A 165 -17.28 8.71 -7.46
C VAL A 165 -18.19 7.54 -7.03
N PRO A 166 -19.12 7.04 -7.86
CA PRO A 166 -19.93 5.87 -7.51
C PRO A 166 -19.09 4.59 -7.30
N ARG A 167 -18.08 4.38 -8.14
CA ARG A 167 -17.18 3.21 -8.06
C ARG A 167 -16.40 3.18 -6.76
N VAL A 168 -15.86 4.33 -6.36
CA VAL A 168 -15.08 4.47 -5.13
C VAL A 168 -15.99 4.38 -3.91
N CYS A 169 -17.16 5.03 -3.90
CA CYS A 169 -18.12 4.93 -2.80
C CYS A 169 -18.58 3.48 -2.58
N ARG A 170 -18.85 2.72 -3.65
CA ARG A 170 -19.19 1.30 -3.55
C ARG A 170 -18.07 0.46 -2.92
N ARG A 171 -16.82 0.69 -3.33
CA ARG A 171 -15.66 0.02 -2.73
C ARG A 171 -15.45 0.44 -1.29
N LEU A 172 -15.59 1.72 -0.97
CA LEU A 172 -15.41 2.23 0.39
C LEU A 172 -16.45 1.64 1.33
N ALA A 173 -17.71 1.59 0.91
CA ALA A 173 -18.78 0.94 1.65
C ALA A 173 -18.46 -0.52 1.96
N SER A 174 -17.91 -1.29 1.01
CA SER A 174 -17.58 -2.71 1.26
C SER A 174 -16.42 -2.88 2.26
N PHE A 175 -15.47 -1.95 2.31
CA PHE A 175 -14.42 -1.92 3.33
C PHE A 175 -14.94 -1.50 4.72
N GLN A 176 -16.00 -0.69 4.76
CA GLN A 176 -16.59 -0.18 6.00
C GLN A 176 -17.67 -1.10 6.58
N SER A 177 -18.37 -1.86 5.75
CA SER A 177 -19.39 -2.84 6.15
C SER A 177 -18.81 -4.19 6.58
N SER A 178 -17.53 -4.46 6.30
CA SER A 178 -16.86 -5.72 6.62
C SER A 178 -16.40 -5.80 8.09
N ALA A 179 -17.38 -5.98 8.98
CA ALA A 179 -17.18 -6.74 10.23
C ALA A 179 -17.23 -8.27 9.98
N LYS A 180 -17.33 -8.73 8.72
CA LYS A 180 -17.26 -10.14 8.33
C LYS A 180 -16.47 -10.29 7.02
N PRO A 181 -15.53 -11.25 6.92
CA PRO A 181 -14.79 -11.52 5.69
C PRO A 181 -15.68 -12.21 4.65
N ALA A 182 -15.37 -11.94 3.38
CA ALA A 182 -16.07 -12.44 2.21
C ALA A 182 -15.93 -13.97 2.05
N ARG A 183 -17.03 -14.62 1.70
CA ARG A 183 -17.11 -16.05 1.34
C ARG A 183 -16.93 -16.19 -0.17
N ILE A 184 -16.09 -17.12 -0.63
CA ILE A 184 -15.88 -17.42 -2.05
C ILE A 184 -16.64 -18.71 -2.41
N VAL A 185 -17.45 -18.64 -3.46
CA VAL A 185 -18.00 -19.82 -4.14
C VAL A 185 -16.99 -20.28 -5.18
N ALA A 186 -16.52 -21.52 -5.06
CA ALA A 186 -15.63 -22.14 -6.04
C ALA A 186 -16.42 -22.45 -7.31
N SER A 187 -16.19 -21.69 -8.39
CA SER A 187 -16.61 -22.11 -9.73
C SER A 187 -15.45 -22.84 -10.38
N GLY A 188 -15.41 -24.16 -10.21
CA GLY A 188 -14.50 -25.04 -10.92
C GLY A 188 -14.96 -25.22 -12.37
N ALA A 189 -14.15 -24.80 -13.34
CA ALA A 189 -13.93 -25.50 -14.60
C ALA A 189 -12.92 -24.71 -15.46
N CYS A 190 -12.01 -25.46 -16.04
CA CYS A 190 -10.99 -25.04 -17.00
C CYS A 190 -11.61 -24.33 -18.22
N GLY A 191 -11.07 -23.16 -18.62
CA GLY A 191 -11.44 -22.50 -19.89
C GLY A 191 -11.05 -21.02 -19.95
N THR A 192 -10.26 -20.67 -20.96
CA THR A 192 -9.75 -19.35 -21.41
C THR A 192 -10.57 -18.08 -21.10
N PRO A 193 -9.91 -16.91 -20.90
CA PRO A 193 -10.56 -15.67 -20.51
C PRO A 193 -11.16 -14.95 -21.72
N VAL A 194 -12.39 -14.47 -21.60
CA VAL A 194 -12.94 -13.43 -22.48
C VAL A 194 -13.48 -12.30 -21.61
N SER A 195 -12.94 -11.10 -21.85
CA SER A 195 -13.47 -9.84 -21.37
C SER A 195 -14.96 -9.72 -21.70
N SER A 196 -15.80 -9.38 -20.72
CA SER A 196 -17.10 -8.78 -20.99
C SER A 196 -17.28 -7.50 -20.18
N ILE A 197 -17.01 -6.39 -20.86
CA ILE A 197 -17.80 -5.18 -20.70
C ILE A 197 -19.15 -5.50 -21.34
N ALA A 198 -20.24 -5.43 -20.59
CA ALA A 198 -21.58 -5.48 -21.17
C ALA A 198 -22.46 -4.40 -20.55
N THR A 199 -22.64 -3.36 -21.36
CA THR A 199 -23.62 -2.28 -21.30
C THR A 199 -25.03 -2.85 -21.17
N ALA A 200 -25.82 -2.34 -20.23
CA ALA A 200 -27.23 -2.67 -20.10
C ALA A 200 -28.10 -1.70 -20.93
N THR A 201 -28.92 -2.24 -21.82
CA THR A 201 -30.11 -1.55 -22.33
C THR A 201 -31.29 -2.53 -22.23
N PRO A 202 -32.47 -2.10 -21.73
CA PRO A 202 -33.57 -3.00 -21.41
C PRO A 202 -34.59 -3.07 -22.55
N LEU A 203 -35.22 -4.23 -22.75
CA LEU A 203 -36.56 -4.29 -23.34
C LEU A 203 -37.36 -5.48 -22.80
N ALA A 204 -38.56 -5.15 -22.37
CA ALA A 204 -39.54 -6.00 -21.69
C ALA A 204 -40.26 -6.97 -22.65
N ASN A 205 -40.73 -8.10 -22.12
CA ASN A 205 -42.18 -8.36 -21.99
C ASN A 205 -42.49 -9.70 -21.28
N SER A 206 -43.39 -9.58 -20.29
CA SER A 206 -44.49 -10.47 -19.81
C SER A 206 -44.36 -12.00 -20.01
N SER A 207 -44.69 -12.88 -19.06
CA SER A 207 -45.72 -12.86 -18.00
C SER A 207 -45.65 -14.18 -17.20
N GLY A 208 -46.00 -14.15 -15.91
CA GLY A 208 -46.62 -15.30 -15.22
C GLY A 208 -45.91 -15.85 -13.96
N ASP A 209 -46.33 -15.33 -12.81
CA ASP A 209 -46.44 -15.97 -11.47
C ASP A 209 -45.41 -17.00 -10.99
N ALA A 210 -44.60 -16.60 -10.01
CA ALA A 210 -44.76 -16.98 -8.58
C ALA A 210 -43.40 -16.89 -7.83
N SER A 211 -43.28 -15.83 -7.03
CA SER A 211 -42.50 -15.67 -5.79
C SER A 211 -41.20 -16.46 -5.55
N SER A 212 -40.15 -15.65 -5.32
CA SER A 212 -39.09 -15.78 -4.31
C SER A 212 -37.95 -16.80 -4.54
N GLN A 213 -36.93 -16.35 -5.26
CA GLN A 213 -35.56 -16.21 -4.74
C GLN A 213 -34.79 -15.33 -5.74
N GLN A 214 -34.86 -14.02 -5.53
CA GLN A 214 -33.96 -13.10 -6.22
C GLN A 214 -32.62 -13.23 -5.52
N GLU A 215 -31.84 -14.24 -5.93
CA GLU A 215 -30.41 -14.30 -5.65
C GLU A 215 -29.82 -13.01 -6.22
N GLY A 216 -29.63 -12.03 -5.33
CA GLY A 216 -28.88 -10.83 -5.64
C GLY A 216 -27.55 -11.31 -6.19
N VAL A 217 -27.23 -10.90 -7.41
CA VAL A 217 -25.97 -11.23 -8.06
C VAL A 217 -24.85 -10.72 -7.14
N GLU A 218 -24.35 -11.60 -6.28
CA GLU A 218 -23.22 -11.32 -5.41
C GLU A 218 -22.05 -11.00 -6.35
N GLN A 219 -21.70 -9.72 -6.45
CA GLN A 219 -20.51 -9.28 -7.16
C GLN A 219 -19.30 -9.75 -6.36
N HIS A 220 -18.93 -11.02 -6.52
CA HIS A 220 -17.74 -11.59 -5.94
C HIS A 220 -16.51 -10.92 -6.57
N LEU A 221 -15.77 -10.14 -5.78
CA LEU A 221 -14.45 -9.66 -6.16
C LEU A 221 -13.50 -10.86 -6.21
N LEU A 222 -13.18 -11.32 -7.42
CA LEU A 222 -12.14 -12.30 -7.67
C LEU A 222 -10.78 -11.63 -7.40
N VAL A 223 -10.19 -11.89 -6.23
CA VAL A 223 -8.83 -11.44 -5.89
C VAL A 223 -7.83 -12.48 -6.38
N ASP A 224 -7.11 -12.14 -7.44
CA ASP A 224 -6.06 -12.98 -7.99
C ASP A 224 -4.72 -12.74 -7.25
N VAL A 225 -4.41 -13.65 -6.31
CA VAL A 225 -3.14 -13.66 -5.56
C VAL A 225 -1.94 -13.75 -6.51
N ALA A 226 -2.03 -14.53 -7.60
CA ALA A 226 -0.93 -14.66 -8.56
C ALA A 226 -0.67 -13.33 -9.28
N LYS A 227 -1.71 -12.60 -9.67
CA LYS A 227 -1.59 -11.25 -10.26
C LYS A 227 -0.96 -10.27 -9.28
N MET A 228 -1.30 -10.34 -8.00
CA MET A 228 -0.70 -9.49 -6.97
C MET A 228 0.78 -9.80 -6.75
N VAL A 229 1.15 -11.08 -6.70
CA VAL A 229 2.55 -11.51 -6.62
C VAL A 229 3.33 -11.06 -7.85
N ALA A 230 2.76 -11.20 -9.06
CA ALA A 230 3.38 -10.74 -10.29
C ALA A 230 3.63 -9.22 -10.30
N MET A 231 2.64 -8.43 -9.84
CA MET A 231 2.80 -6.98 -9.68
C MET A 231 3.87 -6.62 -8.65
N GLY A 232 3.91 -7.30 -7.51
CA GLY A 232 4.94 -7.10 -6.50
C GLY A 232 6.34 -7.38 -7.05
N ARG A 233 6.53 -8.48 -7.80
CA ARG A 233 7.80 -8.83 -8.43
C ARG A 233 8.23 -7.80 -9.48
N ARG A 234 7.29 -7.32 -10.30
CA ARG A 234 7.56 -6.25 -11.26
C ARG A 234 8.07 -4.99 -10.55
N LEU A 235 7.43 -4.60 -9.45
CA LEU A 235 7.87 -3.46 -8.65
C LEU A 235 9.24 -3.66 -8.00
N MET A 236 9.57 -4.89 -7.56
CA MET A 236 10.92 -5.21 -7.10
C MET A 236 11.97 -5.01 -8.21
N ALA A 237 11.67 -5.47 -9.43
CA ALA A 237 12.55 -5.29 -10.58
C ALA A 237 12.71 -3.80 -10.96
N GLU A 238 11.65 -3.01 -10.83
CA GLU A 238 11.66 -1.55 -11.01
C GLU A 238 12.31 -0.77 -9.84
N ARG A 239 12.94 -1.47 -8.88
CA ARG A 239 13.55 -0.88 -7.67
C ARG A 239 12.57 -0.05 -6.82
N LYS A 240 11.33 -0.52 -6.71
CA LYS A 240 10.26 0.07 -5.90
C LYS A 240 9.86 -0.87 -4.75
N PRO A 241 10.78 -1.24 -3.84
CA PRO A 241 10.53 -2.27 -2.83
C PRO A 241 9.45 -1.88 -1.83
N PHE A 242 9.33 -0.58 -1.48
CA PHE A 242 8.26 -0.08 -0.62
C PHE A 242 6.85 -0.33 -1.19
N TYR A 243 6.68 -0.17 -2.50
CA TYR A 243 5.40 -0.46 -3.16
C TYR A 243 5.19 -1.96 -3.33
N ALA A 244 6.24 -2.70 -3.68
CA ALA A 244 6.18 -4.15 -3.82
C ALA A 244 5.71 -4.84 -2.54
N GLU A 245 6.23 -4.43 -1.39
CA GLU A 245 5.85 -4.94 -0.06
C GLU A 245 4.33 -4.87 0.15
N LYS A 246 3.67 -3.77 -0.23
CA LYS A 246 2.22 -3.60 -0.08
C LYS A 246 1.43 -4.65 -0.86
N PHE A 247 1.88 -5.01 -2.06
CA PHE A 247 1.24 -6.04 -2.87
C PHE A 247 1.40 -7.43 -2.24
N PHE A 248 2.59 -7.76 -1.75
CA PHE A 248 2.83 -9.04 -1.07
C PHE A 248 2.10 -9.13 0.28
N ALA A 249 2.07 -8.05 1.06
CA ALA A 249 1.33 -7.98 2.32
C ALA A 249 -0.17 -8.17 2.10
N LYS A 250 -0.74 -7.53 1.07
CA LYS A 250 -2.15 -7.70 0.73
C LYS A 250 -2.43 -9.13 0.23
N ALA A 251 -1.51 -9.75 -0.53
CA ALA A 251 -1.63 -11.13 -0.96
C ALA A 251 -1.64 -12.10 0.24
N LEU A 252 -0.77 -11.85 1.23
CA LEU A 252 -0.74 -12.61 2.49
C LEU A 252 -2.04 -12.48 3.27
N LEU A 253 -2.58 -11.25 3.40
CA LEU A 253 -3.86 -11.04 4.08
C LEU A 253 -5.00 -11.81 3.39
N THR A 254 -5.00 -11.89 2.06
CA THR A 254 -5.98 -12.70 1.31
C THR A 254 -5.80 -14.19 1.58
N LEU A 255 -4.57 -14.69 1.59
CA LEU A 255 -4.28 -16.10 1.91
C LEU A 255 -4.67 -16.43 3.37
N ASP A 256 -4.31 -15.56 4.32
CA ASP A 256 -4.64 -15.74 5.74
C ASP A 256 -6.16 -15.75 5.98
N ALA A 257 -6.92 -14.95 5.23
CA ALA A 257 -8.38 -14.93 5.33
C ALA A 257 -9.04 -16.24 4.88
N VAL A 258 -8.43 -16.96 3.94
CA VAL A 258 -8.95 -18.25 3.44
C VAL A 258 -8.33 -19.45 4.14
N ALA A 259 -7.39 -19.24 5.07
CA ALA A 259 -6.60 -20.30 5.73
C ALA A 259 -7.44 -21.41 6.39
N ALA A 260 -8.60 -21.03 6.94
CA ALA A 260 -9.53 -21.94 7.60
C ALA A 260 -10.39 -22.75 6.62
N ASP A 261 -10.57 -22.25 5.40
CA ASP A 261 -11.40 -22.87 4.36
C ASP A 261 -10.56 -23.55 3.26
N VAL A 262 -9.22 -23.58 3.40
CA VAL A 262 -8.30 -24.16 2.39
C VAL A 262 -8.68 -25.60 2.02
N ASP A 263 -9.03 -26.42 3.03
CA ASP A 263 -9.37 -27.83 2.82
C ASP A 263 -10.67 -28.00 2.00
N ARG A 264 -11.47 -26.94 1.86
CA ARG A 264 -12.69 -26.90 1.04
C ARG A 264 -12.50 -26.21 -0.30
N LEU A 265 -11.47 -25.36 -0.44
CA LEU A 265 -11.35 -24.39 -1.55
C LEU A 265 -10.19 -24.69 -2.53
N VAL A 266 -9.13 -25.38 -2.10
CA VAL A 266 -7.89 -25.50 -2.88
C VAL A 266 -7.67 -26.94 -3.33
N ALA A 267 -7.07 -27.11 -4.52
CA ALA A 267 -6.72 -28.41 -5.10
C ALA A 267 -5.69 -29.20 -4.24
N SER A 268 -4.84 -28.53 -3.46
CA SER A 268 -4.01 -29.13 -2.42
C SER A 268 -3.62 -28.12 -1.32
N ARG A 269 -3.50 -28.59 -0.07
CA ARG A 269 -2.98 -27.78 1.07
C ARG A 269 -1.53 -27.32 0.84
N GLU A 270 -0.76 -28.11 0.08
CA GLU A 270 0.63 -27.83 -0.27
C GLU A 270 0.75 -26.61 -1.19
N ASP A 271 -0.13 -26.43 -2.17
CA ASP A 271 -0.13 -25.26 -3.06
C ASP A 271 -0.42 -23.96 -2.29
N TYR A 272 -1.31 -24.05 -1.30
CA TYR A 272 -1.60 -22.94 -0.40
C TYR A 272 -0.37 -22.59 0.44
N ASP A 273 0.24 -23.57 1.12
CA ASP A 273 1.41 -23.33 1.97
C ASP A 273 2.60 -22.81 1.14
N GLY A 274 2.76 -23.30 -0.10
CA GLY A 274 3.76 -22.78 -1.05
C GLY A 274 3.51 -21.33 -1.44
N SER A 275 2.25 -20.95 -1.66
CA SER A 275 1.86 -19.57 -1.95
C SER A 275 2.11 -18.63 -0.77
N VAL A 276 1.81 -19.09 0.46
CA VAL A 276 2.10 -18.35 1.70
C VAL A 276 3.61 -18.17 1.87
N ALA A 277 4.39 -19.25 1.74
CA ALA A 277 5.85 -19.20 1.85
C ALA A 277 6.46 -18.23 0.84
N LEU A 278 5.97 -18.26 -0.41
CA LEU A 278 6.42 -17.37 -1.47
C LEU A 278 6.12 -15.90 -1.14
N CYS A 279 4.90 -15.59 -0.69
CA CYS A 279 4.53 -14.21 -0.37
C CYS A 279 5.30 -13.68 0.84
N LEU A 280 5.52 -14.51 1.88
CA LEU A 280 6.36 -14.16 3.04
C LEU A 280 7.80 -13.88 2.61
N ALA A 281 8.36 -14.72 1.75
CA ALA A 281 9.72 -14.56 1.23
C ALA A 281 9.90 -13.23 0.50
N TRP A 282 8.98 -12.90 -0.41
CA TRP A 282 9.04 -11.67 -1.20
C TRP A 282 8.73 -10.41 -0.38
N ALA A 283 7.78 -10.46 0.56
CA ALA A 283 7.52 -9.36 1.49
C ALA A 283 8.75 -9.10 2.38
N GLY A 284 9.35 -10.17 2.91
CA GLY A 284 10.56 -10.10 3.70
C GLY A 284 11.74 -9.51 2.93
N LEU A 285 12.00 -10.01 1.71
CA LEU A 285 13.03 -9.45 0.82
C LEU A 285 12.81 -7.98 0.49
N ALA A 286 11.56 -7.57 0.25
CA ALA A 286 11.22 -6.17 0.01
C ALA A 286 11.58 -5.28 1.21
N GLN A 287 11.37 -5.75 2.45
CA GLN A 287 11.80 -5.02 3.65
C GLN A 287 13.33 -4.95 3.77
N LEU A 288 14.03 -6.07 3.55
CA LEU A 288 15.50 -6.12 3.62
C LEU A 288 16.16 -5.14 2.63
N VAL A 289 15.67 -5.09 1.39
CA VAL A 289 16.22 -4.20 0.35
C VAL A 289 15.98 -2.73 0.65
N GLN A 290 14.91 -2.38 1.40
CA GLN A 290 14.70 -1.01 1.87
C GLN A 290 15.73 -0.54 2.91
N GLY A 291 16.61 -1.44 3.41
CA GLY A 291 17.59 -1.12 4.45
C GLY A 291 16.95 -0.84 5.81
N LYS A 292 15.66 -1.20 5.98
CA LYS A 292 14.92 -1.16 7.24
C LYS A 292 14.82 -2.59 7.77
N GLN A 293 14.76 -2.75 9.09
CA GLN A 293 14.30 -4.01 9.70
C GLN A 293 15.13 -5.27 9.34
N ALA A 294 16.45 -5.14 9.12
CA ALA A 294 17.34 -6.28 8.92
C ALA A 294 17.38 -7.23 10.15
N VAL A 295 17.15 -6.68 11.35
CA VAL A 295 17.10 -7.43 12.61
C VAL A 295 15.69 -7.98 12.86
N GLU A 296 14.66 -7.14 12.76
CA GLU A 296 13.26 -7.48 13.07
C GLU A 296 12.41 -7.55 11.80
N ASN A 297 12.35 -8.73 11.16
CA ASN A 297 11.56 -8.95 9.96
C ASN A 297 10.40 -9.93 10.26
N ALA A 298 9.22 -9.39 10.53
CA ALA A 298 8.07 -10.20 10.94
C ALA A 298 7.66 -11.26 9.90
N TYR A 299 7.85 -10.98 8.61
CA TYR A 299 7.53 -11.93 7.54
C TYR A 299 8.48 -13.13 7.55
N LEU A 300 9.79 -12.88 7.68
CA LEU A 300 10.80 -13.94 7.70
C LEU A 300 10.84 -14.67 9.04
N GLU A 301 10.50 -14.00 10.14
CA GLU A 301 10.23 -14.66 11.42
C GLU A 301 9.08 -15.65 11.30
N ARG A 302 7.97 -15.25 10.67
CA ARG A 302 6.82 -16.14 10.44
C ARG A 302 7.21 -17.32 9.53
N LEU A 303 7.94 -17.06 8.45
CA LEU A 303 8.47 -18.11 7.56
C LEU A 303 9.40 -19.09 8.31
N GLY A 304 10.22 -18.57 9.24
CA GLY A 304 11.13 -19.35 10.07
C GLY A 304 10.48 -20.12 11.22
N ARG A 305 9.32 -19.67 11.73
CA ARG A 305 8.63 -20.34 12.86
C ARG A 305 7.64 -21.41 12.42
N GLN A 306 6.96 -21.24 11.27
CA GLN A 306 5.90 -22.16 10.86
C GLN A 306 6.49 -23.47 10.28
N VAL A 307 6.16 -24.60 10.92
CA VAL A 307 6.64 -25.94 10.53
C VAL A 307 6.09 -26.37 9.18
N THR A 308 4.83 -26.02 8.87
CA THR A 308 4.21 -26.33 7.57
C THR A 308 4.95 -25.71 6.39
N LEU A 309 5.66 -24.60 6.62
CA LEU A 309 6.43 -23.91 5.58
C LEU A 309 7.86 -24.42 5.44
N GLN A 310 8.28 -25.38 6.28
CA GLN A 310 9.64 -25.93 6.30
C GLN A 310 10.10 -26.46 4.93
N PRO A 311 9.29 -27.27 4.20
CA PRO A 311 9.71 -27.81 2.91
C PRO A 311 10.06 -26.72 1.89
N PHE A 312 9.36 -25.58 1.93
CA PHE A 312 9.57 -24.49 0.99
C PHE A 312 10.81 -23.66 1.32
N ARG A 313 11.05 -23.38 2.61
CA ARG A 313 12.20 -22.58 3.04
C ARG A 313 13.53 -23.35 3.03
N ASP A 314 13.49 -24.68 3.14
CA ASP A 314 14.70 -25.51 3.14
C ASP A 314 15.03 -26.05 1.73
N LYS A 315 14.07 -26.00 0.79
CA LYS A 315 14.29 -26.38 -0.61
C LYS A 315 15.43 -25.57 -1.23
N PRO A 316 16.51 -26.21 -1.72
CA PRO A 316 17.61 -25.50 -2.38
C PRO A 316 17.13 -24.65 -3.55
N LEU A 317 17.79 -23.51 -3.75
CA LEU A 317 17.51 -22.54 -4.81
C LEU A 317 16.08 -21.96 -4.82
N SER A 318 15.25 -22.23 -3.82
CA SER A 318 13.91 -21.66 -3.73
C SER A 318 13.95 -20.19 -3.33
N GLU A 319 12.94 -19.42 -3.73
CA GLU A 319 12.82 -18.02 -3.33
C GLU A 319 12.68 -17.86 -1.80
N ALA A 320 12.00 -18.80 -1.14
CA ALA A 320 11.88 -18.80 0.32
C ALA A 320 13.22 -19.05 1.01
N HIS A 321 14.01 -20.00 0.50
CA HIS A 321 15.36 -20.23 1.00
C HIS A 321 16.26 -19.02 0.72
N ARG A 322 16.17 -18.42 -0.47
CA ARG A 322 16.90 -17.20 -0.82
C ARG A 322 16.61 -16.06 0.14
N ALA A 323 15.34 -15.84 0.49
CA ALA A 323 14.94 -14.82 1.46
C ALA A 323 15.53 -15.09 2.85
N MET A 324 15.42 -16.32 3.34
CA MET A 324 15.98 -16.73 4.63
C MET A 324 17.51 -16.60 4.68
N THR A 325 18.20 -16.99 3.60
CA THR A 325 19.65 -16.86 3.48
C THR A 325 20.06 -15.40 3.44
N THR A 326 19.36 -14.56 2.68
CA THR A 326 19.61 -13.10 2.65
C THR A 326 19.51 -12.51 4.05
N TRP A 327 18.45 -12.87 4.79
CA TRP A 327 18.23 -12.36 6.14
C TRP A 327 19.34 -12.78 7.10
N ARG A 328 19.73 -14.05 7.09
CA ARG A 328 20.84 -14.56 7.91
C ARG A 328 22.17 -13.88 7.58
N LEU A 329 22.44 -13.62 6.29
CA LEU A 329 23.63 -12.88 5.89
C LEU A 329 23.58 -11.45 6.45
N MET A 330 22.45 -10.75 6.33
CA MET A 330 22.31 -9.39 6.86
C MET A 330 22.37 -9.31 8.39
N GLN A 331 21.87 -10.32 9.11
CA GLN A 331 21.96 -10.40 10.57
C GLN A 331 23.40 -10.62 11.06
N ASN A 332 24.19 -11.41 10.34
CA ASN A 332 25.59 -11.66 10.68
C ASN A 332 26.54 -10.56 10.18
N ALA A 333 26.04 -9.61 9.39
CA ALA A 333 26.86 -8.57 8.78
C ALA A 333 27.52 -7.68 9.85
N PRO A 334 28.76 -7.21 9.63
CA PRO A 334 29.48 -6.35 10.59
C PRO A 334 28.82 -4.98 10.76
N ARG A 335 28.00 -4.55 9.80
CA ARG A 335 27.13 -3.37 9.90
C ARG A 335 25.88 -3.57 9.03
N PRO A 336 24.79 -2.80 9.28
CA PRO A 336 23.61 -2.84 8.43
C PRO A 336 23.93 -2.56 6.96
N TRP A 337 23.40 -3.40 6.08
CA TRP A 337 23.50 -3.23 4.63
C TRP A 337 22.52 -2.16 4.15
N ASN A 338 22.96 -1.32 3.21
CA ASN A 338 22.14 -0.28 2.61
C ASN A 338 22.45 -0.13 1.11
N GLU A 339 21.42 -0.24 0.25
CA GLU A 339 21.58 -0.19 -1.21
C GLU A 339 22.32 1.07 -1.70
N MET A 340 22.08 2.23 -1.09
CA MET A 340 22.69 3.49 -1.54
C MET A 340 24.19 3.57 -1.22
N ARG A 341 24.63 2.97 -0.12
CA ARG A 341 26.03 2.99 0.34
C ARG A 341 26.83 1.80 -0.19
N ASP A 342 26.19 0.63 -0.19
CA ASP A 342 26.82 -0.67 -0.36
C ASP A 342 26.56 -1.22 -1.78
N SER A 343 26.57 -0.33 -2.77
CA SER A 343 26.48 -0.76 -4.16
C SER A 343 27.75 -1.49 -4.58
N GLU A 344 27.63 -2.48 -5.47
CA GLU A 344 28.78 -3.28 -5.94
C GLU A 344 29.93 -2.41 -6.46
N ALA A 345 29.62 -1.34 -7.20
CA ALA A 345 30.64 -0.44 -7.73
C ALA A 345 31.41 0.29 -6.61
N LYS A 346 30.70 0.77 -5.58
CA LYS A 346 31.32 1.46 -4.43
C LYS A 346 32.18 0.51 -3.61
N LEU A 347 31.65 -0.67 -3.29
CA LEU A 347 32.37 -1.68 -2.50
C LEU A 347 33.61 -2.19 -3.25
N ARG A 348 33.51 -2.41 -4.58
CA ARG A 348 34.69 -2.78 -5.37
C ARG A 348 35.74 -1.67 -5.44
N ALA A 349 35.32 -0.41 -5.59
CA ALA A 349 36.25 0.72 -5.56
C ALA A 349 36.96 0.81 -4.21
N ALA A 350 36.24 0.65 -3.09
CA ALA A 350 36.81 0.62 -1.75
C ALA A 350 37.82 -0.53 -1.60
N LEU A 351 37.46 -1.75 -2.01
CA LEU A 351 38.33 -2.92 -1.93
C LEU A 351 39.53 -2.87 -2.89
N SER A 352 39.45 -2.10 -3.98
CA SER A 352 40.61 -1.85 -4.83
C SER A 352 41.64 -0.94 -4.15
N SER A 353 41.19 -0.05 -3.26
CA SER A 353 42.06 0.83 -2.47
C SER A 353 42.55 0.14 -1.20
N ASN A 354 41.71 -0.70 -0.58
CA ASN A 354 42.04 -1.49 0.60
C ASN A 354 41.58 -2.96 0.43
N PRO A 355 42.41 -3.84 -0.14
CA PRO A 355 42.05 -5.24 -0.36
C PRO A 355 41.85 -6.07 0.91
N HIS A 356 42.22 -5.57 2.08
CA HIS A 356 42.10 -6.28 3.35
C HIS A 356 40.89 -5.82 4.18
N ASP A 357 40.07 -4.91 3.67
CA ASP A 357 38.84 -4.49 4.34
C ASP A 357 37.82 -5.64 4.42
N THR A 358 37.66 -6.23 5.60
CA THR A 358 36.71 -7.33 5.82
C THR A 358 35.26 -6.85 5.93
N ILE A 359 35.03 -5.58 6.29
CA ILE A 359 33.69 -5.01 6.43
C ILE A 359 33.09 -4.81 5.04
N ASP A 360 33.79 -4.10 4.16
CA ASP A 360 33.30 -3.84 2.80
C ASP A 360 33.24 -5.13 1.97
N ARG A 361 34.15 -6.09 2.21
CA ARG A 361 34.06 -7.42 1.60
C ARG A 361 32.85 -8.21 2.09
N SER A 362 32.51 -8.16 3.39
CA SER A 362 31.30 -8.80 3.93
C SER A 362 30.03 -8.27 3.27
N LEU A 363 29.96 -6.95 3.08
CA LEU A 363 28.82 -6.30 2.40
C LEU A 363 28.79 -6.59 0.90
N LEU A 364 29.95 -6.81 0.28
CA LEU A 364 30.05 -7.22 -1.12
C LEU A 364 29.44 -8.62 -1.31
N VAL A 365 29.67 -9.56 -0.38
CA VAL A 365 29.03 -10.89 -0.40
C VAL A 365 27.51 -10.76 -0.42
N ILE A 366 26.93 -9.95 0.46
CA ILE A 366 25.47 -9.70 0.52
C ILE A 366 24.97 -9.13 -0.81
N THR A 367 25.67 -8.13 -1.32
CA THR A 367 25.30 -7.43 -2.56
C THR A 367 25.34 -8.36 -3.78
N LEU A 368 26.37 -9.20 -3.89
CA LEU A 368 26.49 -10.19 -4.96
C LEU A 368 25.40 -11.27 -4.86
N PHE A 369 25.09 -11.74 -3.65
CA PHE A 369 24.02 -12.70 -3.42
C PHE A 369 22.64 -12.14 -3.81
N LEU A 370 22.35 -10.89 -3.44
CA LEU A 370 21.12 -10.19 -3.84
C LEU A 370 20.99 -10.06 -5.36
N LYS A 371 22.11 -9.83 -6.07
CA LYS A 371 22.15 -9.77 -7.54
C LYS A 371 22.11 -11.13 -8.23
N GLY A 372 22.23 -12.23 -7.48
CA GLY A 372 22.27 -13.59 -8.03
C GLY A 372 23.65 -14.02 -8.56
N ASP A 373 24.71 -13.26 -8.29
CA ASP A 373 26.09 -13.63 -8.65
C ASP A 373 26.69 -14.54 -7.57
N LEU A 374 26.23 -15.79 -7.55
CA LEU A 374 26.52 -16.77 -6.49
C LEU A 374 27.99 -17.18 -6.45
N GLU A 375 28.61 -17.34 -7.61
CA GLU A 375 30.03 -17.72 -7.71
C GLU A 375 30.93 -16.65 -7.10
N ARG A 376 30.72 -15.37 -7.42
CA ARG A 376 31.50 -14.29 -6.82
C ARG A 376 31.15 -14.08 -5.35
N ALA A 377 29.89 -14.23 -4.95
CA ALA A 377 29.50 -14.15 -3.55
C ALA A 377 30.24 -15.20 -2.70
N MET A 378 30.30 -16.45 -3.17
CA MET A 378 31.04 -17.52 -2.50
C MET A 378 32.54 -17.27 -2.51
N THR A 379 33.09 -16.75 -3.62
CA THR A 379 34.51 -16.41 -3.72
C THR A 379 34.92 -15.35 -2.68
N GLU A 380 34.14 -14.28 -2.53
CA GLU A 380 34.41 -13.26 -1.53
C GLU A 380 34.20 -13.78 -0.09
N ALA A 381 33.20 -14.65 0.13
CA ALA A 381 33.01 -15.32 1.43
C ALA A 381 34.18 -16.25 1.78
N LEU A 382 34.77 -16.95 0.80
CA LEU A 382 35.94 -17.78 0.99
C LEU A 382 37.17 -16.95 1.37
N LYS A 383 37.39 -15.81 0.71
CA LYS A 383 38.49 -14.89 1.07
C LYS A 383 38.38 -14.42 2.53
N LEU A 384 37.16 -14.09 2.98
CA LEU A 384 36.90 -13.74 4.37
C LEU A 384 37.19 -14.92 5.32
N HIS A 385 36.72 -16.11 4.98
CA HIS A 385 36.94 -17.31 5.78
C HIS A 385 38.43 -17.64 5.96
N VAL A 386 39.20 -17.61 4.87
CA VAL A 386 40.66 -17.85 4.88
C VAL A 386 41.40 -16.77 5.70
N SER A 387 40.86 -15.55 5.73
CA SER A 387 41.39 -14.45 6.55
C SER A 387 41.00 -14.55 8.04
N GLY A 388 40.26 -15.59 8.44
CA GLY A 388 39.82 -15.79 9.82
C GLY A 388 38.58 -15.00 10.23
N ASP A 389 37.89 -14.35 9.29
CA ASP A 389 36.71 -13.55 9.59
C ASP A 389 35.47 -14.44 9.85
N ALA A 390 34.75 -14.16 10.94
CA ALA A 390 33.59 -14.95 11.38
C ALA A 390 32.42 -14.88 10.38
N PHE A 391 32.21 -13.73 9.73
CA PHE A 391 31.20 -13.59 8.70
C PHE A 391 31.48 -14.52 7.53
N GLY A 392 32.75 -14.67 7.12
CA GLY A 392 33.14 -15.56 6.03
C GLY A 392 32.68 -17.00 6.25
N ARG A 393 32.90 -17.54 7.46
CA ARG A 393 32.44 -18.90 7.82
C ARG A 393 30.91 -19.00 7.80
N ALA A 394 30.22 -18.04 8.41
CA ALA A 394 28.75 -18.03 8.45
C ALA A 394 28.14 -17.92 7.04
N ALA A 395 28.69 -17.04 6.20
CA ALA A 395 28.25 -16.84 4.83
C ALA A 395 28.43 -18.10 3.98
N LEU A 396 29.61 -18.75 4.04
CA LEU A 396 29.84 -20.01 3.32
C LEU A 396 28.85 -21.11 3.73
N LYS A 397 28.56 -21.24 5.03
CA LYS A 397 27.56 -22.18 5.52
C LYS A 397 26.18 -21.91 4.91
N HIS A 398 25.69 -20.68 5.00
CA HIS A 398 24.36 -20.33 4.52
C HIS A 398 24.23 -20.40 2.99
N LEU A 399 25.25 -19.93 2.25
CA LEU A 399 25.28 -20.03 0.79
C LEU A 399 25.34 -21.48 0.32
N SER A 400 26.12 -22.34 0.98
CA SER A 400 26.18 -23.76 0.64
C SER A 400 24.86 -24.48 0.92
N CYS A 401 24.19 -24.18 2.03
CA CYS A 401 22.84 -24.69 2.30
C CYS A 401 21.84 -24.24 1.23
N PHE A 402 21.89 -22.96 0.82
CA PHE A 402 21.01 -22.43 -0.23
C PHE A 402 21.19 -23.14 -1.58
N LEU A 403 22.43 -23.40 -1.97
CA LEU A 403 22.75 -24.10 -3.22
C LEU A 403 22.40 -25.60 -3.17
N GLY A 404 22.52 -26.22 -2.01
CA GLY A 404 22.34 -27.65 -1.82
C GLY A 404 23.63 -28.45 -2.06
N GLU A 405 23.68 -29.67 -1.52
CA GLU A 405 24.90 -30.47 -1.45
C GLU A 405 25.43 -30.92 -2.81
N GLY A 406 24.54 -31.09 -3.80
CA GLY A 406 24.90 -31.52 -5.16
C GLY A 406 25.37 -30.40 -6.08
N HIS A 407 25.47 -29.15 -5.59
CA HIS A 407 25.86 -28.03 -6.43
C HIS A 407 27.38 -27.99 -6.66
N GLU A 408 27.81 -27.76 -7.90
CA GLU A 408 29.24 -27.80 -8.28
C GLU A 408 30.12 -26.87 -7.43
N LEU A 409 29.65 -25.64 -7.18
CA LEU A 409 30.37 -24.68 -6.31
C LEU A 409 30.58 -25.21 -4.89
N VAL A 410 29.62 -25.96 -4.34
CA VAL A 410 29.73 -26.56 -3.00
C VAL A 410 30.75 -27.70 -3.00
N HIS A 411 30.76 -28.52 -4.05
CA HIS A 411 31.78 -29.56 -4.22
C HIS A 411 33.20 -28.99 -4.32
N ARG A 412 33.38 -27.88 -5.06
CA ARG A 412 34.68 -27.21 -5.18
C ARG A 412 35.19 -26.69 -3.83
N LEU A 413 34.29 -26.21 -2.95
CA LEU A 413 34.64 -25.77 -1.60
C LEU A 413 35.00 -26.92 -0.65
N ARG A 414 34.38 -28.10 -0.80
CA ARG A 414 34.66 -29.29 0.03
C ARG A 414 35.99 -29.97 -0.33
N ASN A 415 36.71 -29.47 -1.33
CA ASN A 415 37.96 -30.06 -1.77
C ASN A 415 39.03 -29.87 -0.66
N PRO A 416 39.56 -30.95 -0.05
CA PRO A 416 40.41 -30.90 1.14
C PRO A 416 41.72 -30.12 0.97
N ALA A 417 42.08 -29.72 -0.25
CA ALA A 417 43.16 -28.77 -0.50
C ALA A 417 42.90 -27.36 0.07
N TRP A 418 41.67 -27.03 0.50
CA TRP A 418 41.27 -25.66 0.86
C TRP A 418 40.57 -25.51 2.23
N THR A 419 40.32 -26.60 2.97
CA THR A 419 39.55 -26.56 4.22
C THR A 419 40.21 -27.36 5.34
N GLY A 420 40.67 -26.67 6.40
CA GLY A 420 40.63 -27.24 7.74
C GLY A 420 39.18 -27.50 8.16
N PRO A 421 38.91 -28.21 9.27
CA PRO A 421 37.56 -28.64 9.62
C PRO A 421 36.59 -27.44 9.68
N LEU A 422 35.54 -27.52 8.85
CA LEU A 422 34.49 -26.51 8.68
C LEU A 422 33.65 -26.30 9.94
#